data_AF-A0A7S9ITL8-F1
#
_entry.id   AF-A0A7S9ITL8-F1
#
_cell.length_a   1.000
_cell.length_b   1.000
_cell.length_c   1.000
_cell.angle_alpha   90.00
_cell.angle_beta   90.00
_cell.angle_gamma   90.00
#
_symmetry.space_group_name_H-M   'P 1'
#
loop_
_entity.id
_entity.type
_entity.pdbx_description
1 polymer ?
#
loop_
_entity_poly.entity_id
_entity_poly.type
_entity_poly.pdbx_seq_one_letter_code
_entity_poly.pdbx_strand_id
1 'polypeptide(L)'
;RLCPLSLDLLSNPTTYGTFCFESDMSNKPLPPTIATPQETEAEVQSRIPRPKNKWILYRQSKSAEIIHLNPGITAAEISRTVSEWWKNETPEVKAYWQAMAEE
;
A
#
# COMPACT_ATOMS: atom_id res chain seq x y z
N ARG A 1 15.59 -29.28 -12.78
CA ARG A 1 14.62 -29.70 -13.83
C ARG A 1 14.09 -28.44 -14.48
N LEU A 2 14.72 -28.01 -15.56
CA LEU A 2 14.23 -26.89 -16.38
C LEU A 2 13.12 -27.44 -17.27
N CYS A 3 11.95 -26.81 -17.26
CA CYS A 3 10.90 -27.12 -18.22
C CYS A 3 11.45 -26.83 -19.63
N PRO A 4 11.46 -27.80 -20.57
CA PRO A 4 11.86 -27.51 -21.93
C PRO A 4 10.77 -26.66 -22.54
N LEU A 5 11.04 -25.36 -22.71
CA LEU A 5 10.23 -24.51 -23.57
C LEU A 5 10.40 -25.04 -24.99
N SER A 6 9.35 -25.65 -25.53
CA SER A 6 9.28 -26.09 -26.91
C SER A 6 9.56 -24.89 -27.82
N LEU A 7 10.50 -25.08 -28.75
CA LEU A 7 11.07 -24.08 -29.65
C LEU A 7 10.04 -23.44 -30.62
N ASP A 8 8.78 -23.85 -30.56
CA ASP A 8 7.67 -23.35 -31.38
C ASP A 8 6.93 -22.16 -30.76
N LEU A 9 7.30 -21.73 -29.55
CA LEU A 9 6.85 -20.47 -28.95
C LEU A 9 7.81 -19.33 -29.31
N LEU A 10 8.03 -19.11 -30.61
CA LEU A 10 8.37 -17.78 -31.10
C LEU A 10 7.19 -16.87 -30.77
N SER A 11 7.22 -16.39 -29.52
CA SER A 11 6.22 -15.52 -28.92
C SER A 11 6.20 -14.25 -29.75
N ASN A 12 5.29 -14.19 -30.72
CA ASN A 12 5.14 -13.02 -31.57
C ASN A 12 4.71 -11.88 -30.63
N PRO A 13 5.58 -10.87 -30.39
CA PRO A 13 5.28 -9.81 -29.43
C PRO A 13 4.08 -8.96 -29.89
N THR A 14 3.63 -9.13 -31.13
CA THR A 14 2.46 -8.48 -31.72
C THR A 14 1.12 -9.03 -31.20
N THR A 15 1.09 -10.24 -30.61
CA THR A 15 -0.16 -10.82 -30.08
C THR A 15 -0.49 -10.29 -28.69
N TYR A 16 0.51 -9.92 -27.90
CA TYR A 16 0.28 -9.22 -26.64
C TYR A 16 0.00 -7.77 -27.01
N GLY A 17 -1.26 -7.33 -26.79
CA GLY A 17 -1.75 -6.03 -27.24
C GLY A 17 -0.81 -4.86 -26.92
N THR A 18 -0.93 -3.79 -27.71
CA THR A 18 -0.10 -2.58 -27.61
C THR A 18 0.11 -2.16 -26.17
N PHE A 19 1.36 -2.19 -25.72
CA PHE A 19 1.74 -1.75 -24.39
C PHE A 19 1.63 -0.22 -24.33
N CYS A 20 0.44 0.29 -24.05
CA CYS A 20 0.21 1.72 -23.91
C CYS A 20 0.81 2.21 -22.60
N PHE A 21 2.10 2.53 -22.61
CA PHE A 21 2.74 3.33 -21.57
C PHE A 21 2.81 4.78 -22.07
N GLU A 22 1.64 5.38 -22.32
CA GLU A 22 1.57 6.83 -22.52
C GLU A 22 1.75 7.49 -21.14
N SER A 23 3.02 7.68 -20.75
CA SER A 23 3.34 8.68 -19.73
C SER A 23 3.14 10.04 -20.39
N ASP A 24 2.04 10.71 -20.05
CA ASP A 24 1.80 12.10 -20.41
C ASP A 24 2.90 12.98 -19.80
N MET A 25 3.95 13.22 -20.59
CA MET A 25 5.06 14.10 -20.28
C MET A 25 4.81 15.50 -20.86
N SER A 26 3.57 16.00 -20.81
CA SER A 26 3.28 17.39 -21.14
C SER A 26 2.37 18.05 -20.11
N ASN A 27 2.94 19.06 -19.45
CA ASN A 27 2.35 20.01 -18.48
C ASN A 27 2.46 19.61 -17.01
N LYS A 28 3.59 19.96 -16.39
CA LYS A 28 3.69 20.17 -14.94
C LYS A 28 3.05 21.54 -14.61
N PRO A 29 1.90 21.64 -13.94
CA PRO A 29 1.45 22.90 -13.39
C PRO A 29 2.33 23.22 -12.17
N LEU A 30 2.68 24.49 -12.04
CA LEU A 30 3.40 25.07 -10.90
C LEU A 30 2.70 24.75 -9.58
N PRO A 31 3.43 24.66 -8.45
CA PRO A 31 2.84 24.37 -7.15
C PRO A 31 1.99 25.56 -6.69
N PRO A 32 0.69 25.40 -6.40
CA PRO A 32 -0.02 26.42 -5.66
C PRO A 32 0.36 26.30 -4.18
N THR A 33 0.99 27.38 -3.72
CA THR A 33 0.91 27.99 -2.39
C THR A 33 -0.06 27.33 -1.40
N ILE A 34 0.48 27.04 -0.22
CA ILE A 34 -0.15 26.70 1.05
C ILE A 34 -1.50 27.42 1.24
N ALA A 35 -2.62 26.70 1.14
CA ALA A 35 -3.88 26.96 1.84
C ALA A 35 -4.88 25.81 1.62
N THR A 36 -5.20 25.07 2.70
CA THR A 36 -6.56 24.63 3.10
C THR A 36 -7.34 23.66 2.16
N PRO A 37 -8.08 22.67 2.70
CA PRO A 37 -8.33 21.39 2.05
C PRO A 37 -9.38 21.52 0.94
N GLN A 38 -8.97 21.25 -0.29
CA GLN A 38 -9.89 21.03 -1.40
C GLN A 38 -10.13 19.53 -1.53
N GLU A 39 -11.32 19.12 -1.11
CA GLU A 39 -11.97 17.88 -1.49
C GLU A 39 -11.95 17.79 -3.03
N THR A 40 -10.99 17.06 -3.58
CA THR A 40 -11.08 16.59 -4.95
C THR A 40 -12.04 15.41 -4.93
N GLU A 41 -13.30 15.75 -5.15
CA GLU A 41 -14.39 14.85 -5.55
C GLU A 41 -14.05 14.26 -6.92
N ALA A 42 -13.01 13.42 -6.95
CA ALA A 42 -12.59 12.64 -8.10
C ALA A 42 -13.12 11.23 -7.88
N GLU A 43 -14.30 10.98 -8.44
CA GLU A 43 -14.81 9.67 -8.83
C GLU A 43 -14.46 8.55 -7.83
N VAL A 44 -15.23 8.45 -6.74
CA VAL A 44 -15.27 7.24 -5.91
C VAL A 44 -15.91 6.13 -6.75
N GLN A 45 -15.18 5.64 -7.75
CA GLN A 45 -15.38 4.29 -8.25
C GLN A 45 -15.43 3.42 -7.01
N SER A 46 -16.52 2.67 -6.85
CA SER A 46 -16.85 1.83 -5.71
C SER A 46 -15.81 0.74 -5.48
N ARG A 47 -14.61 1.15 -5.04
CA ARG A 47 -13.54 0.25 -4.65
C ARG A 47 -14.01 -0.39 -3.36
N ILE A 48 -14.53 -1.61 -3.47
CA ILE A 48 -14.80 -2.46 -2.32
C ILE A 48 -13.48 -2.53 -1.52
N PRO A 49 -13.43 -1.98 -0.30
CA PRO A 49 -12.20 -1.96 0.47
C PRO A 49 -11.82 -3.40 0.80
N ARG A 50 -10.52 -3.68 0.76
CA ARG A 50 -10.01 -5.00 1.13
C ARG A 50 -10.28 -5.24 2.62
N PRO A 51 -10.65 -6.45 3.04
CA PRO A 51 -10.73 -6.78 4.46
C PRO A 51 -9.38 -6.51 5.11
N LYS A 52 -9.41 -5.90 6.30
CA LYS A 52 -8.19 -5.48 7.00
C LYS A 52 -7.51 -6.71 7.57
N ASN A 53 -6.22 -6.89 7.28
CA ASN A 53 -5.45 -7.95 7.91
C ASN A 53 -5.01 -7.56 9.33
N LYS A 54 -4.58 -8.55 10.12
CA LYS A 54 -4.13 -8.38 11.52
C LYS A 54 -3.02 -7.35 11.71
N TRP A 55 -2.10 -7.28 10.77
CA TRP A 55 -0.99 -6.32 10.82
C TRP A 55 -1.47 -4.88 10.61
N ILE A 56 -2.41 -4.65 9.68
CA ILE A 56 -2.99 -3.33 9.44
C ILE A 56 -3.74 -2.84 10.68
N LEU A 57 -4.46 -3.71 11.38
CA LEU A 57 -5.15 -3.37 12.64
C LEU A 57 -4.15 -2.99 13.74
N TYR A 58 -3.13 -3.81 13.97
CA TYR A 58 -2.07 -3.51 14.95
C TYR A 58 -1.36 -2.18 14.64
N ARG A 59 -0.98 -1.97 13.37
CA ARG A 59 -0.31 -0.73 12.94
C ARG A 59 -1.21 0.49 13.14
N GLN A 60 -2.50 0.39 12.84
CA GLN A 60 -3.45 1.47 13.08
C GLN A 60 -3.44 1.89 14.55
N SER A 61 -3.57 0.94 15.47
CA SER A 61 -3.50 1.20 16.92
C SER A 61 -2.18 1.86 17.33
N LYS A 62 -1.04 1.28 16.92
CA LYS A 62 0.27 1.77 17.36
C LYS A 62 0.71 3.08 16.71
N SER A 63 0.31 3.32 15.46
CA SER A 63 0.61 4.59 14.79
C SER A 63 -0.04 5.79 15.48
N ALA A 64 -1.24 5.63 16.04
CA ALA A 64 -1.91 6.70 16.78
C ALA A 64 -1.11 7.11 18.03
N GLU A 65 -0.60 6.12 18.77
CA GLU A 65 0.30 6.35 19.92
C GLU A 65 1.57 7.10 19.50
N ILE A 66 2.21 6.68 18.40
CA ILE A 66 3.47 7.27 17.93
C ILE A 66 3.28 8.71 17.41
N ILE A 67 2.20 8.96 16.65
CA ILE A 67 1.90 10.30 16.12
C ILE A 67 1.61 11.28 17.25
N HIS A 68 0.93 10.82 18.31
CA HIS A 68 0.66 11.66 19.48
C HIS A 68 1.93 12.09 20.21
N LEU A 69 2.90 11.17 20.33
CA LEU A 69 4.19 11.45 20.96
C LEU A 69 5.13 12.28 20.07
N ASN A 70 5.11 12.04 18.75
CA ASN A 70 6.01 12.67 17.79
C ASN A 70 5.20 13.28 16.63
N PRO A 71 4.64 14.49 16.83
CA PRO A 71 3.96 15.18 15.74
C PRO A 71 4.94 15.47 14.60
N GLY A 72 4.59 15.06 13.39
CA GLY A 72 5.43 15.22 12.19
C GLY A 72 6.30 14.02 11.82
N ILE A 73 6.24 12.91 12.56
CA ILE A 73 6.89 11.66 12.17
C ILE A 73 6.37 11.16 10.81
N THR A 74 7.27 10.65 9.98
CA THR A 74 6.89 10.17 8.65
C THR A 74 6.26 8.78 8.71
N ALA A 75 5.37 8.48 7.75
CA ALA A 75 4.77 7.15 7.66
C ALA A 75 5.79 6.03 7.47
N ALA A 76 6.94 6.33 6.83
CA ALA A 76 8.04 5.39 6.66
C ALA A 76 8.66 5.00 8.01
N GLU A 77 8.94 5.99 8.86
CA GLU A 77 9.49 5.78 10.21
C GLU A 77 8.52 5.00 11.09
N ILE A 78 7.23 5.37 11.11
CA ILE A 78 6.20 4.61 11.82
C ILE A 78 6.21 3.15 11.36
N SER A 79 6.21 2.92 10.05
CA SER A 79 6.13 1.55 9.52
C SER A 79 7.35 0.73 9.88
N ARG A 80 8.54 1.34 9.92
CA ARG A 80 9.76 0.70 10.37
C ARG A 80 9.65 0.29 11.85
N THR A 81 9.36 1.25 12.72
CA THR A 81 9.28 1.03 14.17
C THR A 81 8.24 -0.01 14.54
N VAL A 82 7.02 0.11 14.00
CA VAL A 82 5.94 -0.81 14.35
C VAL A 82 6.23 -2.22 13.79
N SER A 83 6.92 -2.34 12.64
CA SER A 83 7.30 -3.66 12.10
C SER A 83 8.30 -4.39 13.01
N GLU A 84 9.21 -3.64 13.64
CA GLU A 84 10.14 -4.18 14.64
C GLU A 84 9.39 -4.60 15.91
N TRP A 85 8.44 -3.80 16.38
CA TRP A 85 7.57 -4.15 17.51
C TRP A 85 6.77 -5.41 17.24
N TRP A 86 6.12 -5.52 16.08
CA TRP A 86 5.35 -6.70 15.70
C TRP A 86 6.19 -7.97 15.67
N LYS A 87 7.46 -7.90 15.23
CA LYS A 87 8.35 -9.07 15.27
C LYS A 87 8.57 -9.54 16.71
N ASN A 88 8.84 -8.62 17.62
CA ASN A 88 9.13 -8.88 19.03
C ASN A 88 7.88 -9.06 19.92
N GLU A 89 6.70 -8.80 19.37
CA GLU A 89 5.44 -8.89 20.10
C GLU A 89 5.11 -10.32 20.52
N THR A 90 4.45 -10.44 21.67
CA THR A 90 4.04 -11.71 22.26
C THR A 90 3.05 -12.48 21.35
N PRO A 91 3.05 -13.83 21.40
CA PRO A 91 2.14 -14.63 20.60
C PRO A 91 0.66 -14.38 20.96
N GLU A 92 0.37 -14.04 22.21
CA GLU A 92 -0.99 -13.74 22.70
C GLU A 92 -1.55 -12.48 22.02
N VAL A 93 -0.75 -11.43 21.92
CA VAL A 93 -1.16 -10.19 21.23
C VAL A 93 -1.32 -10.45 19.74
N LYS A 94 -0.42 -11.21 19.11
CA LYS A 94 -0.56 -11.60 17.69
C LYS A 94 -1.83 -12.40 17.43
N ALA A 95 -2.22 -13.29 18.36
CA ALA A 95 -3.45 -14.06 18.29
C ALA A 95 -4.68 -13.17 18.46
N TYR A 96 -4.66 -12.21 19.39
CA TYR A 96 -5.72 -11.22 19.55
C TYR A 96 -6.00 -10.46 18.24
N TRP A 97 -4.96 -9.90 17.61
CA TRP A 97 -5.13 -9.18 16.35
C TRP A 97 -5.50 -10.08 15.17
N GLN A 98 -5.15 -11.37 15.24
CA GLN A 98 -5.60 -12.36 14.27
C GLN A 98 -7.10 -12.60 14.38
N ALA A 99 -7.62 -12.83 15.59
CA ALA A 99 -9.05 -12.98 15.83
C ALA A 99 -9.84 -11.74 15.34
N MET A 100 -9.34 -10.54 15.66
CA MET A 100 -9.95 -9.27 15.21
C MET A 100 -9.93 -9.07 13.69
N ALA A 101 -9.07 -9.77 12.95
CA ALA A 101 -9.00 -9.68 11.48
C ALA A 101 -9.82 -10.77 10.78
N GLU A 102 -10.22 -11.81 11.52
CA GLU A 102 -11.07 -12.91 11.04
C GLU A 102 -12.56 -12.61 11.29
N GLU A 103 -12.87 -11.64 12.16
CA GLU A 103 -14.20 -11.03 12.37
C GLU A 103 -14.58 -10.04 11.26
#